data_AF-A0A8I6YSA5-F1
#
_entry.id   AF-A0A8I6YSA5-F1
#
_cell.length_a   1.000
_cell.length_b   1.000
_cell.length_c   1.000
_cell.angle_alpha   90.00
_cell.angle_beta   90.00
_cell.angle_gamma   90.00
#
_symmetry.space_group_name_H-M   'P 1'
#
loop_
_entity.id
_entity.type
_entity.pdbx_description
1 polymer ?
#
loop_
_entity_poly.entity_id
_entity_poly.type
_entity_poly.pdbx_seq_one_letter_code
_entity_poly.pdbx_strand_id
1 'polypeptide(L)'
;MAAAAACRRAASYTLRGPPAVSRAAKAAKPTTGDQFLDLLDANFNKPPPPKTRTENHSPTFATSGDPCLDFFFHVVPGTPADTVSSLLANAWAAEPATALRLACNLRGVRGTGKADREGFYAAALWMHGSHPATLALNARPVADFGYLKDLPEILHRVIHGGVSTRTPGKQAHLAAEGGLFARLRLRAARKVPEHELRSKKARVAASEKRDQEEAAQAAVVRRKKRANAAATAVERYARDQNYRLLHDMTAEVFADLLAEDMKKLAEGKINLSLAGKWCPSVDSCYDRSTLICEAIARRLFPKGSAPDLPEDLPDAHYAFRARERLRKEAYVPLRHALELPETFMSAGEWGKVLYTRVASVAMKNYKDHFIYHDQERFNGFLADVKSGKKKIAAGALLPHQILESAMDGEDEVADLQWKRMLDDLLALGKLNNCLAVCDVSGSMAGLPMYVCVALGLLLSELCDEPWRHRVITFTAEPELHRISGETLSEKAGFIREMEWGWNTDFQAVFDQLLRVAVAGKLPPERMVKRVFVFSDMEFDQASSRPWETDYEAITRKYAEAGYGDAVPQAVFWNLRGSESVPVTAKQKGVALVSGFSKNMLKLFLDGDDTPSPRAVMDKAISGPMYEKLAVFD
;
A
#
# COMPACT_ATOMS: atom_id res chain seq x y z
N MET A 1 -13.40 -77.00 -7.41
CA MET A 1 -14.75 -76.74 -6.88
C MET A 1 -14.75 -75.33 -6.32
N ALA A 2 -15.10 -74.32 -7.14
CA ALA A 2 -16.45 -73.79 -7.37
C ALA A 2 -16.85 -72.80 -6.24
N ALA A 3 -17.32 -71.58 -6.44
CA ALA A 3 -17.60 -70.72 -7.61
C ALA A 3 -17.76 -69.29 -7.02
N ALA A 4 -17.10 -68.25 -7.53
CA ALA A 4 -17.63 -67.26 -8.46
C ALA A 4 -18.98 -66.61 -8.08
N ALA A 5 -18.93 -65.33 -7.66
CA ALA A 5 -19.92 -64.31 -8.05
C ALA A 5 -19.30 -62.91 -7.94
N ALA A 6 -19.28 -62.22 -9.08
CA ALA A 6 -18.63 -60.95 -9.32
C ALA A 6 -19.55 -59.75 -9.04
N CYS A 7 -18.97 -58.62 -8.63
CA CYS A 7 -19.42 -57.30 -9.10
C CYS A 7 -18.30 -56.26 -8.98
N ARG A 8 -17.63 -56.05 -10.11
CA ARG A 8 -16.90 -54.87 -10.61
C ARG A 8 -16.67 -53.72 -9.60
N ARG A 9 -15.43 -53.61 -9.10
CA ARG A 9 -14.88 -52.31 -8.68
C ARG A 9 -14.84 -51.41 -9.90
N ALA A 10 -15.54 -50.28 -9.86
CA ALA A 10 -15.38 -49.21 -10.84
C ALA A 10 -13.95 -48.67 -10.72
N ALA A 11 -13.07 -49.08 -11.63
CA ALA A 11 -11.84 -48.35 -11.88
C ALA A 11 -12.25 -46.99 -12.45
N SER A 12 -12.05 -45.91 -11.68
CA SER A 12 -12.19 -44.56 -12.20
C SER A 12 -11.06 -44.31 -13.20
N TYR A 13 -11.35 -44.39 -14.49
CA TYR A 13 -10.40 -44.00 -15.53
C TYR A 13 -10.39 -42.48 -15.61
N THR A 14 -9.28 -41.85 -15.21
CA THR A 14 -9.03 -40.44 -15.52
C THR A 14 -8.51 -40.38 -16.95
N LEU A 15 -9.26 -39.73 -17.85
CA LEU A 15 -8.77 -39.40 -19.20
C LEU A 15 -7.57 -38.46 -19.06
N ARG A 16 -6.35 -38.99 -19.24
CA ARG A 16 -5.17 -38.16 -19.47
C ARG A 16 -5.25 -37.69 -20.92
N GLY A 17 -5.48 -36.40 -21.13
CA GLY A 17 -5.22 -35.74 -22.41
C GLY A 17 -3.77 -35.97 -22.85
N PRO A 18 -3.41 -35.65 -24.11
CA PRO A 18 -2.03 -35.79 -24.59
C PRO A 18 -1.09 -35.13 -23.59
N PRO A 19 0.08 -35.75 -23.28
CA PRO A 19 1.02 -35.15 -22.36
C PRO A 19 1.27 -33.72 -22.83
N ALA A 20 0.93 -32.75 -21.98
CA ALA A 20 1.42 -31.40 -22.15
C ALA A 20 2.93 -31.56 -22.30
N VAL A 21 3.47 -31.00 -23.37
CA VAL A 21 4.91 -30.94 -23.59
C VAL A 21 5.46 -30.16 -22.40
N SER A 22 5.84 -30.89 -21.34
CA SER A 22 6.70 -30.39 -20.29
C SER A 22 7.90 -29.85 -21.03
N ARG A 23 8.00 -28.52 -21.09
CA ARG A 23 9.29 -27.88 -21.29
C ARG A 23 10.13 -28.42 -20.14
N ALA A 24 10.89 -29.46 -20.44
CA ALA A 24 11.96 -29.94 -19.60
C ALA A 24 12.68 -28.69 -19.09
N ALA A 25 12.86 -28.60 -17.78
CA ALA A 25 13.80 -27.66 -17.20
C ALA A 25 15.07 -27.77 -18.05
N LYS A 26 15.43 -26.70 -18.78
CA LYS A 26 16.66 -26.68 -19.55
C LYS A 26 17.75 -26.99 -18.52
N ALA A 27 18.34 -28.19 -18.63
CA ALA A 27 19.52 -28.53 -17.86
C ALA A 27 20.49 -27.35 -17.98
N ALA A 28 20.97 -26.85 -16.84
CA ALA A 28 21.99 -25.82 -16.83
C ALA A 28 23.11 -26.30 -17.77
N LYS A 29 23.46 -25.48 -18.78
CA LYS A 29 24.59 -25.80 -19.64
C LYS A 29 25.80 -26.07 -18.74
N PRO A 30 26.58 -27.13 -18.98
CA PRO A 30 27.78 -27.38 -18.19
C PRO A 30 28.66 -26.13 -18.25
N THR A 31 28.95 -25.55 -17.09
CA THR A 31 29.90 -24.44 -16.96
C THR A 31 31.28 -24.97 -17.31
N THR A 32 31.93 -24.31 -18.26
CA THR A 32 33.29 -24.62 -18.69
C THR A 32 34.32 -24.32 -17.59
N GLY A 33 33.93 -23.56 -16.55
CA GLY A 33 34.81 -23.10 -15.48
C GLY A 33 35.61 -21.85 -15.88
N ASP A 34 35.54 -21.45 -17.15
CA ASP A 34 36.08 -20.21 -17.67
C ASP A 34 34.97 -19.15 -17.72
N GLN A 35 35.16 -18.06 -16.96
CA GLN A 35 34.16 -17.00 -16.83
C GLN A 35 33.80 -16.35 -18.16
N PHE A 36 34.77 -16.20 -19.08
CA PHE A 36 34.53 -15.56 -20.36
C PHE A 36 33.74 -16.47 -21.29
N LEU A 37 34.12 -17.74 -21.41
CA LEU A 37 33.40 -18.71 -22.23
C LEU A 37 31.99 -18.96 -21.72
N ASP A 38 31.80 -19.04 -20.40
CA ASP A 38 30.47 -19.16 -19.80
C ASP A 38 29.61 -17.91 -20.07
N LEU A 39 30.20 -16.70 -20.03
CA LEU A 39 29.51 -15.46 -20.40
C LEU A 39 29.20 -15.38 -21.90
N LEU A 40 30.12 -15.87 -22.75
CA LEU A 40 29.94 -15.91 -24.19
C LEU A 40 28.80 -16.86 -24.55
N ASP A 41 28.83 -18.10 -24.05
CA ASP A 41 27.79 -19.11 -24.28
C ASP A 41 26.42 -18.70 -23.73
N ALA A 42 26.40 -17.92 -22.64
CA ALA A 42 25.18 -17.44 -22.02
C ALA A 42 24.56 -16.24 -22.77
N ASN A 43 25.35 -15.42 -23.48
CA ASN A 43 24.89 -14.11 -23.97
C ASN A 43 25.04 -13.90 -25.48
N PHE A 44 25.95 -14.61 -26.17
CA PHE A 44 26.27 -14.34 -27.58
C PHE A 44 25.05 -14.43 -28.52
N ASN A 45 24.14 -15.37 -28.27
CA ASN A 45 22.94 -15.58 -29.08
C ASN A 45 21.67 -14.95 -28.49
N LYS A 46 21.77 -14.17 -27.40
CA LYS A 46 20.61 -13.47 -26.85
C LYS A 46 20.40 -12.15 -27.58
N PRO A 47 19.19 -11.85 -28.07
CA PRO A 47 18.91 -10.54 -28.62
C PRO A 47 19.11 -9.46 -27.54
N PRO A 48 19.50 -8.23 -27.92
CA PRO A 48 19.59 -7.13 -26.98
C PRO A 48 18.23 -6.86 -26.33
N PRO A 49 18.20 -6.30 -25.11
CA PRO A 49 16.95 -5.96 -24.45
C PRO A 49 16.10 -5.03 -25.34
N PRO A 50 14.79 -5.30 -25.49
CA PRO A 50 13.92 -4.50 -26.34
C PRO A 50 13.80 -3.07 -25.79
N LYS A 51 14.13 -2.08 -26.61
CA LYS A 51 13.93 -0.66 -26.32
C LYS A 51 12.61 -0.18 -26.95
N THR A 52 11.94 0.74 -26.26
CA THR A 52 10.73 1.47 -26.69
C THR A 52 10.96 2.97 -26.50
N ARG A 53 9.90 3.78 -26.60
CA ARG A 53 9.93 5.21 -26.28
C ARG A 53 8.98 5.54 -25.13
N THR A 54 9.36 6.52 -24.32
CA THR A 54 8.47 7.21 -23.38
C THR A 54 7.34 7.92 -24.15
N GLU A 55 6.30 8.35 -23.45
CA GLU A 55 5.26 9.24 -23.96
C GLU A 55 5.87 10.53 -24.53
N ASN A 56 7.00 10.97 -23.95
CA ASN A 56 7.78 12.13 -24.39
C ASN A 56 8.91 11.79 -25.38
N HIS A 57 8.82 10.64 -26.04
CA HIS A 57 9.69 10.20 -27.13
C HIS A 57 11.17 9.92 -26.78
N SER A 58 11.55 9.84 -25.51
CA SER A 58 12.88 9.40 -25.08
C SER A 58 13.04 7.88 -25.21
N PRO A 59 14.16 7.35 -25.73
CA PRO A 59 14.43 5.92 -25.71
C PRO A 59 14.49 5.35 -24.29
N THR A 60 13.73 4.28 -24.04
CA THR A 60 13.68 3.58 -22.74
C THR A 60 13.60 2.06 -22.96
N PHE A 61 13.72 1.24 -21.92
CA PHE A 61 13.48 -0.20 -22.06
C PHE A 61 11.99 -0.52 -21.95
N ALA A 62 11.51 -1.49 -22.73
CA ALA A 62 10.12 -1.95 -22.66
C ALA A 62 9.84 -2.86 -21.45
N THR A 63 10.90 -3.40 -20.84
CA THR A 63 10.88 -4.28 -19.67
C THR A 63 12.26 -4.24 -19.03
N SER A 64 12.32 -4.49 -17.72
CA SER A 64 13.60 -4.70 -17.04
C SER A 64 14.30 -6.01 -17.47
N GLY A 65 13.58 -6.89 -18.18
CA GLY A 65 13.99 -8.26 -18.52
C GLY A 65 13.67 -9.27 -17.40
N ASP A 66 12.98 -8.84 -16.35
CA ASP A 66 12.64 -9.61 -15.16
C ASP A 66 11.19 -9.35 -14.75
N PRO A 67 10.27 -10.33 -14.93
CA PRO A 67 8.85 -10.13 -14.65
C PRO A 67 8.53 -9.78 -13.19
N CYS A 68 9.33 -10.26 -12.24
CA CYS A 68 9.15 -9.94 -10.82
C CYS A 68 9.52 -8.49 -10.55
N LEU A 69 10.61 -8.02 -11.15
CA LEU A 69 11.04 -6.62 -11.05
C LEU A 69 10.06 -5.69 -11.77
N ASP A 70 9.50 -6.09 -12.91
CA ASP A 70 8.48 -5.32 -13.62
C ASP A 70 7.22 -5.15 -12.74
N PHE A 71 6.76 -6.22 -12.08
CA PHE A 71 5.67 -6.11 -11.09
C PHE A 71 6.07 -5.19 -9.92
N PHE A 72 7.30 -5.33 -9.41
CA PHE A 72 7.79 -4.49 -8.32
C PHE A 72 7.94 -3.02 -8.73
N PHE A 73 8.15 -2.69 -9.99
CA PHE A 73 8.35 -1.30 -10.40
C PHE A 73 7.06 -0.65 -10.89
N HIS A 74 6.28 -1.31 -11.74
CA HIS A 74 5.11 -0.71 -12.38
C HIS A 74 3.84 -0.68 -11.53
N VAL A 75 3.73 -1.54 -10.50
CA VAL A 75 2.57 -1.51 -9.60
C VAL A 75 2.71 -0.39 -8.57
N VAL A 76 1.90 0.65 -8.74
CA VAL A 76 1.81 1.84 -7.89
C VAL A 76 0.36 2.14 -7.53
N PRO A 77 0.09 2.96 -6.49
CA PRO A 77 -1.27 3.36 -6.18
C PRO A 77 -1.97 4.02 -7.38
N GLY A 78 -3.07 3.43 -7.83
CA GLY A 78 -3.83 3.87 -9.01
C GLY A 78 -3.67 2.96 -10.23
N THR A 79 -2.74 2.00 -10.22
CA THR A 79 -2.62 1.00 -11.28
C THR A 79 -3.93 0.20 -11.43
N PRO A 80 -4.48 0.05 -12.66
CA PRO A 80 -5.70 -0.72 -12.88
C PRO A 80 -5.57 -2.19 -12.45
N ALA A 81 -6.67 -2.77 -11.93
CA ALA A 81 -6.66 -4.14 -11.41
C ALA A 81 -6.26 -5.20 -12.47
N ASP A 82 -6.64 -4.98 -13.74
CA ASP A 82 -6.29 -5.87 -14.85
C ASP A 82 -4.78 -5.84 -15.15
N THR A 83 -4.17 -4.66 -15.06
CA THR A 83 -2.72 -4.48 -15.19
C THR A 83 -1.97 -5.17 -14.04
N VAL A 84 -2.44 -4.99 -12.79
CA VAL A 84 -1.87 -5.69 -11.62
C VAL A 84 -1.95 -7.20 -11.81
N SER A 85 -3.10 -7.71 -12.26
CA SER A 85 -3.32 -9.14 -12.50
C SER A 85 -2.39 -9.70 -13.59
N SER A 86 -2.20 -8.94 -14.67
CA SER A 86 -1.34 -9.34 -15.79
C SER A 86 0.14 -9.37 -15.40
N LEU A 87 0.62 -8.33 -14.70
CA LEU A 87 1.99 -8.30 -14.17
C LEU A 87 2.22 -9.41 -13.15
N LEU A 88 1.25 -9.67 -12.27
CA LEU A 88 1.35 -10.74 -11.28
C LEU A 88 1.39 -12.11 -11.94
N ALA A 89 0.58 -12.35 -12.97
CA ALA A 89 0.60 -13.60 -13.71
C ALA A 89 1.98 -13.85 -14.36
N ASN A 90 2.59 -12.82 -14.95
CA ASN A 90 3.94 -12.93 -15.52
C ASN A 90 5.00 -13.19 -14.45
N ALA A 91 4.94 -12.47 -13.33
CA ALA A 91 5.84 -12.69 -12.18
C ALA A 91 5.67 -14.10 -11.61
N TRP A 92 4.44 -14.59 -11.48
CA TRP A 92 4.14 -15.91 -10.96
C TRP A 92 4.60 -17.03 -11.89
N ALA A 93 4.44 -16.85 -13.22
CA ALA A 93 4.94 -17.80 -14.20
C ALA A 93 6.47 -17.91 -14.20
N ALA A 94 7.17 -16.83 -13.82
CA ALA A 94 8.62 -16.81 -13.68
C ALA A 94 9.09 -17.39 -12.34
N GLU A 95 8.60 -16.82 -11.22
CA GLU A 95 9.01 -17.18 -9.86
C GLU A 95 7.83 -17.07 -8.86
N PRO A 96 7.05 -18.15 -8.66
CA PRO A 96 5.85 -18.15 -7.81
C PRO A 96 6.08 -17.63 -6.37
N ALA A 97 7.15 -18.07 -5.72
CA ALA A 97 7.46 -17.67 -4.35
C ALA A 97 7.80 -16.17 -4.25
N THR A 98 8.57 -15.66 -5.21
CA THR A 98 8.90 -14.23 -5.32
C THR A 98 7.64 -13.41 -5.60
N ALA A 99 6.79 -13.86 -6.52
CA ALA A 99 5.51 -13.22 -6.85
C ALA A 99 4.56 -13.13 -5.64
N LEU A 100 4.43 -14.19 -4.85
CA LEU A 100 3.63 -14.19 -3.62
C LEU A 100 4.16 -13.17 -2.61
N ARG A 101 5.49 -13.11 -2.43
CA ARG A 101 6.13 -12.10 -1.55
C ARG A 101 5.90 -10.68 -2.06
N LEU A 102 5.96 -10.46 -3.36
CA LEU A 102 5.69 -9.16 -3.98
C LEU A 102 4.22 -8.75 -3.82
N ALA A 103 3.27 -9.67 -4.00
CA ALA A 103 1.85 -9.41 -3.72
C ALA A 103 1.63 -8.98 -2.26
N CYS A 104 2.26 -9.66 -1.31
CA CYS A 104 2.21 -9.27 0.12
C CYS A 104 2.95 -7.95 0.40
N ASN A 105 4.03 -7.66 -0.33
CA ASN A 105 4.78 -6.40 -0.23
C ASN A 105 3.91 -5.19 -0.60
N LEU A 106 2.96 -5.31 -1.55
CA LEU A 106 1.99 -4.25 -1.84
C LEU A 106 1.26 -3.82 -0.56
N ARG A 107 0.83 -4.79 0.25
CA ARG A 107 0.01 -4.51 1.43
C ARG A 107 0.77 -4.02 2.64
N GLY A 108 2.08 -4.31 2.73
CA GLY A 108 2.89 -4.00 3.91
C GLY A 108 2.67 -2.57 4.41
N VAL A 109 2.18 -2.43 5.65
CA VAL A 109 1.95 -1.12 6.31
C VAL A 109 2.65 -1.00 7.67
N ARG A 110 3.14 -2.11 8.23
CA ARG A 110 3.76 -2.16 9.56
C ARG A 110 5.28 -1.99 9.47
N GLY A 111 5.71 -0.93 8.80
CA GLY A 111 7.14 -0.62 8.63
C GLY A 111 7.83 -1.40 7.51
N THR A 112 7.09 -2.15 6.69
CA THR A 112 7.53 -2.82 5.46
C THR A 112 6.63 -2.45 4.29
N GLY A 113 6.99 -2.83 3.06
CA GLY A 113 6.10 -2.78 1.89
C GLY A 113 5.68 -1.40 1.39
N LYS A 114 4.84 -1.41 0.36
CA LYS A 114 4.42 -0.22 -0.41
C LYS A 114 3.16 0.48 0.10
N ALA A 115 2.45 -0.11 1.06
CA ALA A 115 1.18 0.40 1.58
C ALA A 115 0.11 0.65 0.50
N ASP A 116 0.19 -0.06 -0.64
CA ASP A 116 -0.80 -0.04 -1.72
C ASP A 116 -1.92 -1.04 -1.44
N ARG A 117 -2.98 -0.51 -0.83
CA ARG A 117 -4.13 -1.31 -0.42
C ARG A 117 -4.93 -1.84 -1.61
N GLU A 118 -5.16 -1.03 -2.64
CA GLU A 118 -6.02 -1.46 -3.76
C GLU A 118 -5.27 -2.38 -4.71
N GLY A 119 -3.97 -2.13 -4.97
CA GLY A 119 -3.12 -3.06 -5.70
C GLY A 119 -3.03 -4.43 -5.01
N PHE A 120 -2.93 -4.46 -3.67
CA PHE A 120 -2.99 -5.71 -2.92
C PHE A 120 -4.33 -6.45 -3.12
N TYR A 121 -5.47 -5.76 -3.06
CA TYR A 121 -6.75 -6.43 -3.26
C TYR A 121 -6.93 -6.96 -4.67
N ALA A 122 -6.43 -6.25 -5.69
CA ALA A 122 -6.39 -6.78 -7.06
C ALA A 122 -5.55 -8.06 -7.13
N ALA A 123 -4.34 -8.05 -6.54
CA ALA A 123 -3.48 -9.23 -6.45
C ALA A 123 -4.14 -10.40 -5.68
N ALA A 124 -4.81 -10.12 -4.56
CA ALA A 124 -5.52 -11.12 -3.78
C ALA A 124 -6.71 -11.73 -4.53
N LEU A 125 -7.47 -10.93 -5.28
CA LEU A 125 -8.57 -11.42 -6.11
C LEU A 125 -8.06 -12.28 -7.28
N TRP A 126 -6.94 -11.90 -7.89
CA TRP A 126 -6.27 -12.72 -8.90
C TRP A 126 -5.80 -14.05 -8.29
N MET A 127 -5.13 -14.03 -7.13
CA MET A 127 -4.73 -15.27 -6.43
C MET A 127 -5.94 -16.12 -6.06
N HIS A 128 -7.07 -15.54 -5.65
CA HIS A 128 -8.28 -16.31 -5.39
C HIS A 128 -8.80 -17.05 -6.63
N GLY A 129 -8.67 -16.44 -7.81
CA GLY A 129 -9.08 -17.04 -9.09
C GLY A 129 -8.09 -18.07 -9.64
N SER A 130 -6.79 -17.88 -9.42
CA SER A 130 -5.73 -18.67 -10.06
C SER A 130 -4.94 -19.59 -9.12
N HIS A 131 -4.74 -19.19 -7.86
CA HIS A 131 -3.97 -19.89 -6.83
C HIS A 131 -4.71 -19.87 -5.47
N PRO A 132 -5.91 -20.48 -5.41
CA PRO A 132 -6.84 -20.33 -4.28
C PRO A 132 -6.32 -20.95 -2.98
N ALA A 133 -5.61 -22.09 -3.03
CA ALA A 133 -5.06 -22.70 -1.82
C ALA A 133 -3.93 -21.83 -1.27
N THR A 134 -3.10 -21.25 -2.15
CA THR A 134 -2.04 -20.33 -1.76
C THR A 134 -2.57 -19.11 -1.05
N LEU A 135 -3.64 -18.46 -1.52
CA LEU A 135 -4.23 -17.34 -0.81
C LEU A 135 -4.82 -17.75 0.54
N ALA A 136 -5.60 -18.83 0.57
CA ALA A 136 -6.35 -19.23 1.75
C ALA A 136 -5.46 -19.74 2.89
N LEU A 137 -4.48 -20.60 2.58
CA LEU A 137 -3.58 -21.17 3.59
C LEU A 137 -2.59 -20.15 4.15
N ASN A 138 -2.32 -19.06 3.42
CA ASN A 138 -1.54 -17.92 3.91
C ASN A 138 -2.39 -16.84 4.60
N ALA A 139 -3.67 -17.07 4.95
CA ALA A 139 -4.53 -16.06 5.58
C ALA A 139 -3.90 -15.39 6.82
N ARG A 140 -3.23 -16.16 7.69
CA ARG A 140 -2.54 -15.63 8.87
C ARG A 140 -1.31 -14.78 8.51
N PRO A 141 -0.33 -15.27 7.71
CA PRO A 141 0.76 -14.42 7.19
C PRO A 141 0.28 -13.14 6.48
N VAL A 142 -0.75 -13.23 5.64
CA VAL A 142 -1.33 -12.08 4.93
C VAL A 142 -1.83 -11.01 5.91
N ALA A 143 -2.48 -11.43 7.01
CA ALA A 143 -2.95 -10.51 8.04
C ALA A 143 -1.81 -9.83 8.84
N ASP A 144 -0.63 -10.45 8.93
CA ASP A 144 0.57 -9.88 9.57
C ASP A 144 1.14 -8.71 8.75
N PHE A 145 1.17 -8.80 7.42
CA PHE A 145 1.62 -7.72 6.53
C PHE A 145 0.69 -6.51 6.59
N GLY A 146 -0.62 -6.77 6.61
CA GLY A 146 -1.67 -5.77 6.63
C GLY A 146 -2.37 -5.64 7.98
N TYR A 147 -3.69 -5.75 7.93
CA TYR A 147 -4.58 -5.78 9.07
C TYR A 147 -5.52 -7.00 8.94
N LEU A 148 -5.98 -7.54 10.06
CA LEU A 148 -6.96 -8.63 10.08
C LEU A 148 -8.24 -8.31 9.28
N LYS A 149 -8.62 -7.03 9.17
CA LYS A 149 -9.77 -6.58 8.36
C LYS A 149 -9.61 -6.79 6.85
N ASP A 150 -8.40 -7.09 6.36
CA ASP A 150 -8.18 -7.32 4.94
C ASP A 150 -8.81 -8.66 4.50
N LEU A 151 -8.82 -9.67 5.37
CA LEU A 151 -9.44 -10.98 5.10
C LEU A 151 -10.97 -10.89 4.83
N PRO A 152 -11.80 -10.27 5.70
CA PRO A 152 -13.22 -10.11 5.42
C PRO A 152 -13.48 -9.15 4.24
N GLU A 153 -12.58 -8.22 3.95
CA GLU A 153 -12.67 -7.38 2.76
C GLU A 153 -12.46 -8.19 1.48
N ILE A 154 -11.48 -9.12 1.44
CA ILE A 154 -11.28 -10.02 0.29
C ILE A 154 -12.54 -10.87 0.08
N LEU A 155 -13.05 -11.53 1.11
CA LEU A 155 -14.28 -12.33 1.02
C LEU A 155 -15.47 -11.51 0.52
N HIS A 156 -15.61 -10.28 1.01
CA HIS A 156 -16.65 -9.37 0.59
C HIS A 156 -16.53 -8.99 -0.89
N ARG A 157 -15.32 -8.66 -1.36
CA ARG A 157 -15.08 -8.37 -2.79
C ARG A 157 -15.38 -9.59 -3.66
N VAL A 158 -15.04 -10.80 -3.24
CA VAL A 158 -15.39 -12.03 -3.98
C VAL A 158 -16.91 -12.17 -4.17
N ILE A 159 -17.72 -11.90 -3.13
CA ILE A 159 -19.19 -11.90 -3.23
C ILE A 159 -19.71 -10.81 -4.18
N HIS A 160 -19.06 -9.64 -4.17
CA HIS A 160 -19.49 -8.48 -4.94
C HIS A 160 -18.84 -8.36 -6.33
N GLY A 161 -18.17 -9.40 -6.84
CA GLY A 161 -17.61 -9.39 -8.20
C GLY A 161 -16.31 -8.58 -8.32
N GLY A 162 -15.50 -8.55 -7.27
CA GLY A 162 -14.18 -7.91 -7.24
C GLY A 162 -14.19 -6.43 -6.84
N VAL A 163 -15.35 -5.80 -6.69
CA VAL A 163 -15.45 -4.37 -6.37
C VAL A 163 -15.61 -4.09 -4.88
N SER A 164 -14.99 -2.99 -4.44
CA SER A 164 -15.26 -2.41 -3.12
C SER A 164 -16.66 -1.81 -3.08
N THR A 165 -17.44 -2.13 -2.04
CA THR A 165 -18.73 -1.47 -1.79
C THR A 165 -18.62 -0.28 -0.84
N ARG A 166 -17.41 0.05 -0.37
CA ARG A 166 -17.20 1.25 0.45
C ARG A 166 -17.44 2.47 -0.41
N THR A 167 -18.36 3.33 0.04
CA THR A 167 -18.55 4.65 -0.55
C THR A 167 -17.21 5.37 -0.56
N PRO A 168 -16.80 5.97 -1.69
CA PRO A 168 -15.61 6.80 -1.73
C PRO A 168 -15.70 7.82 -0.60
N GLY A 169 -14.68 7.90 0.24
CA GLY A 169 -14.66 8.86 1.35
C GLY A 169 -14.78 10.30 0.83
N LYS A 170 -15.04 11.27 1.71
CA LYS A 170 -15.12 12.70 1.36
C LYS A 170 -13.93 13.16 0.49
N GLN A 171 -12.73 12.62 0.74
CA GLN A 171 -11.52 12.86 -0.06
C GLN A 171 -11.57 12.30 -1.49
N ALA A 172 -12.16 11.13 -1.72
CA ALA A 172 -12.30 10.56 -3.07
C ALA A 172 -13.39 11.29 -3.88
N HIS A 173 -14.42 11.81 -3.21
CA HIS A 173 -15.34 12.79 -3.79
C HIS A 173 -14.64 14.10 -4.15
N LEU A 174 -13.81 14.65 -3.26
CA LEU A 174 -13.03 15.87 -3.51
C LEU A 174 -11.99 15.70 -4.62
N ALA A 175 -11.38 14.52 -4.75
CA ALA A 175 -10.46 14.19 -5.83
C ALA A 175 -11.20 14.07 -7.18
N ALA A 176 -12.38 13.46 -7.19
CA ALA A 176 -13.24 13.39 -8.38
C ALA A 176 -13.79 14.77 -8.81
N GLU A 177 -13.93 15.71 -7.86
CA GLU A 177 -14.35 17.09 -8.12
C GLU A 177 -13.21 18.06 -8.48
N GLY A 178 -11.97 17.57 -8.71
CA GLY A 178 -10.86 18.43 -9.18
C GLY A 178 -10.08 19.17 -8.09
N GLY A 179 -10.10 18.66 -6.85
CA GLY A 179 -9.30 19.19 -5.74
C GLY A 179 -9.72 20.58 -5.25
N LEU A 180 -8.87 21.18 -4.40
CA LEU A 180 -9.12 22.47 -3.74
C LEU A 180 -9.35 23.62 -4.75
N PHE A 181 -8.72 23.57 -5.92
CA PHE A 181 -8.83 24.59 -6.98
C PHE A 181 -10.22 24.65 -7.63
N ALA A 182 -10.90 23.50 -7.81
CA ALA A 182 -12.28 23.48 -8.28
C ALA A 182 -13.24 24.11 -7.26
N ARG A 183 -12.93 23.95 -5.97
CA ARG A 183 -13.69 24.51 -4.84
C ARG A 183 -13.66 26.03 -4.79
N LEU A 184 -12.51 26.64 -5.11
CA LEU A 184 -12.36 28.10 -5.23
C LEU A 184 -13.17 28.64 -6.44
N ARG A 185 -13.20 27.89 -7.55
CA ARG A 185 -13.96 28.24 -8.77
C ARG A 185 -15.48 28.18 -8.56
N LEU A 186 -15.97 27.17 -7.84
CA LEU A 186 -17.39 27.02 -7.50
C LEU A 186 -17.89 28.04 -6.47
N ARG A 187 -17.03 28.48 -5.54
CA ARG A 187 -17.35 29.56 -4.59
C ARG A 187 -17.50 30.92 -5.27
N ALA A 188 -16.74 31.18 -6.34
CA ALA A 188 -16.87 32.40 -7.14
C ALA A 188 -18.14 32.42 -8.03
N ALA A 189 -18.70 31.26 -8.36
CA ALA A 189 -19.79 31.12 -9.34
C ALA A 189 -21.22 31.11 -8.76
N ARG A 190 -21.41 31.21 -7.43
CA ARG A 190 -22.75 31.25 -6.81
C ARG A 190 -23.08 32.61 -6.21
N LYS A 191 -23.35 33.60 -7.07
CA LYS A 191 -24.30 34.68 -6.77
C LYS A 191 -25.63 34.29 -7.41
N VAL A 192 -26.55 33.77 -6.61
CA VAL A 192 -27.92 33.47 -7.07
C VAL A 192 -28.77 34.73 -6.88
N PRO A 193 -29.51 35.21 -7.91
CA PRO A 193 -30.43 36.33 -7.76
C PRO A 193 -31.60 35.98 -6.84
N GLU A 194 -31.95 36.94 -6.00
CA GLU A 194 -32.99 36.83 -4.98
C GLU A 194 -34.36 37.15 -5.60
N HIS A 195 -35.10 36.15 -6.08
CA HIS A 195 -36.55 36.29 -6.25
C HIS A 195 -37.32 34.95 -6.18
N GLU A 196 -38.30 34.93 -5.27
CA GLU A 196 -39.49 34.07 -5.10
C GLU A 196 -39.62 33.46 -3.69
N LEU A 197 -40.35 34.19 -2.85
CA LEU A 197 -40.74 33.83 -1.49
C LEU A 197 -41.86 32.77 -1.49
N ARG A 198 -41.50 31.50 -1.70
CA ARG A 198 -42.11 30.43 -0.89
C ARG A 198 -41.48 30.51 0.50
N SER A 199 -42.28 30.50 1.57
CA SER A 199 -41.75 30.65 2.93
C SER A 199 -40.61 29.66 3.16
N LYS A 200 -39.45 30.14 3.64
CA LYS A 200 -38.22 29.34 3.84
C LYS A 200 -38.53 28.00 4.56
N LYS A 201 -39.50 28.03 5.47
CA LYS A 201 -40.03 26.85 6.20
C LYS A 201 -40.70 25.82 5.28
N ALA A 202 -41.55 26.24 4.33
CA ALA A 202 -42.22 25.32 3.40
C ALA A 202 -41.24 24.65 2.42
N ARG A 203 -40.18 25.37 2.00
CA ARG A 203 -39.10 24.80 1.17
C ARG A 203 -38.28 23.75 1.92
N VAL A 204 -37.92 24.05 3.18
CA VAL A 204 -37.18 23.11 4.04
C VAL A 204 -38.02 21.86 4.31
N ALA A 205 -39.29 22.01 4.71
CA ALA A 205 -40.18 20.87 4.96
C ALA A 205 -40.43 20.00 3.72
N ALA A 206 -40.57 20.61 2.53
CA ALA A 206 -40.70 19.85 1.27
C ALA A 206 -39.40 19.13 0.89
N SER A 207 -38.22 19.71 1.20
CA SER A 207 -36.93 19.04 1.03
C SER A 207 -36.79 17.86 1.97
N GLU A 208 -37.05 18.05 3.26
CA GLU A 208 -36.99 17.00 4.27
C GLU A 208 -37.92 15.83 3.95
N LYS A 209 -39.13 16.11 3.44
CA LYS A 209 -40.05 15.05 3.01
C LYS A 209 -39.49 14.25 1.83
N ARG A 210 -38.92 14.92 0.81
CA ARG A 210 -38.25 14.21 -0.30
C ARG A 210 -37.06 13.40 0.19
N ASP A 211 -36.23 13.98 1.07
CA ASP A 211 -35.06 13.29 1.64
C ASP A 211 -35.49 12.05 2.44
N GLN A 212 -36.62 12.11 3.15
CA GLN A 212 -37.22 10.97 3.85
C GLN A 212 -37.72 9.89 2.88
N GLU A 213 -38.43 10.27 1.81
CA GLU A 213 -38.92 9.34 0.79
C GLU A 213 -37.75 8.66 0.05
N GLU A 214 -36.73 9.43 -0.35
CA GLU A 214 -35.50 8.92 -0.95
C GLU A 214 -34.74 7.99 0.01
N ALA A 215 -34.62 8.36 1.29
CA ALA A 215 -33.98 7.53 2.31
C ALA A 215 -34.73 6.21 2.53
N ALA A 216 -36.07 6.23 2.51
CA ALA A 216 -36.91 5.05 2.63
C ALA A 216 -36.75 4.13 1.42
N GLN A 217 -36.80 4.67 0.20
CA GLN A 217 -36.55 3.90 -1.03
C GLN A 217 -35.13 3.30 -1.03
N ALA A 218 -34.12 4.10 -0.66
CA ALA A 218 -32.75 3.63 -0.51
C ALA A 218 -32.60 2.55 0.58
N ALA A 219 -33.39 2.59 1.65
CA ALA A 219 -33.40 1.53 2.67
C ALA A 219 -33.95 0.21 2.11
N VAL A 220 -35.03 0.24 1.33
CA VAL A 220 -35.59 -0.94 0.66
C VAL A 220 -34.57 -1.55 -0.32
N VAL A 221 -33.96 -0.72 -1.17
CA VAL A 221 -32.92 -1.17 -2.11
C VAL A 221 -31.73 -1.79 -1.37
N ARG A 222 -31.25 -1.16 -0.29
CA ARG A 222 -30.18 -1.71 0.56
C ARG A 222 -30.56 -3.04 1.18
N ARG A 223 -31.79 -3.20 1.66
CA ARG A 223 -32.29 -4.48 2.22
C ARG A 223 -32.30 -5.58 1.17
N LYS A 224 -32.80 -5.31 -0.04
CA LYS A 224 -32.79 -6.26 -1.16
C LYS A 224 -31.36 -6.66 -1.55
N LYS A 225 -30.45 -5.68 -1.71
CA LYS A 225 -29.03 -5.94 -2.01
C LYS A 225 -28.36 -6.82 -0.95
N ARG A 226 -28.62 -6.56 0.33
CA ARG A 226 -28.11 -7.36 1.46
C ARG A 226 -28.62 -8.80 1.43
N ALA A 227 -29.92 -8.99 1.20
CA ALA A 227 -30.51 -10.33 1.11
C ALA A 227 -29.91 -11.14 -0.06
N ASN A 228 -29.73 -10.49 -1.22
CA ASN A 228 -29.09 -11.12 -2.38
C ASN A 228 -27.63 -11.50 -2.07
N ALA A 229 -26.85 -10.62 -1.45
CA ALA A 229 -25.46 -10.93 -1.09
C ALA A 229 -25.35 -12.11 -0.12
N ALA A 230 -26.22 -12.19 0.89
CA ALA A 230 -26.28 -13.32 1.81
C ALA A 230 -26.63 -14.63 1.08
N ALA A 231 -27.61 -14.59 0.15
CA ALA A 231 -27.96 -15.74 -0.67
C ALA A 231 -26.78 -16.19 -1.57
N THR A 232 -26.09 -15.24 -2.21
CA THR A 232 -24.87 -15.51 -2.98
C THR A 232 -23.78 -16.15 -2.12
N ALA A 233 -23.59 -15.70 -0.88
CA ALA A 233 -22.60 -16.28 0.02
C ALA A 233 -22.92 -17.73 0.39
N VAL A 234 -24.19 -18.04 0.69
CA VAL A 234 -24.63 -19.42 0.97
C VAL A 234 -24.43 -20.31 -0.26
N GLU A 235 -24.82 -19.83 -1.45
CA GLU A 235 -24.64 -20.58 -2.69
C GLU A 235 -23.16 -20.83 -3.02
N ARG A 236 -22.31 -19.79 -2.92
CA ARG A 236 -20.87 -19.92 -3.14
C ARG A 236 -20.23 -20.84 -2.11
N TYR A 237 -20.56 -20.71 -0.82
CA TYR A 237 -20.02 -21.60 0.20
C TYR A 237 -20.35 -23.08 -0.10
N ALA A 238 -21.55 -23.36 -0.59
CA ALA A 238 -21.96 -24.72 -0.95
C ALA A 238 -21.27 -25.26 -2.21
N ARG A 239 -21.09 -24.43 -3.25
CA ARG A 239 -20.68 -24.87 -4.59
C ARG A 239 -19.23 -24.57 -4.97
N ASP A 240 -18.69 -23.45 -4.49
CA ASP A 240 -17.36 -22.96 -4.80
C ASP A 240 -16.37 -23.41 -3.70
N GLN A 241 -15.53 -24.40 -4.04
CA GLN A 241 -14.51 -24.94 -3.13
C GLN A 241 -13.47 -23.89 -2.75
N ASN A 242 -13.11 -22.99 -3.68
CA ASN A 242 -12.11 -21.96 -3.45
C ASN A 242 -12.63 -20.91 -2.46
N TYR A 243 -13.89 -20.48 -2.64
CA TYR A 243 -14.54 -19.55 -1.71
C TYR A 243 -14.68 -20.14 -0.32
N ARG A 244 -15.16 -21.39 -0.23
CA ARG A 244 -15.30 -22.09 1.06
C ARG A 244 -13.96 -22.23 1.79
N LEU A 245 -12.89 -22.61 1.09
CA LEU A 245 -11.56 -22.72 1.69
C LEU A 245 -11.10 -21.37 2.26
N LEU A 246 -11.18 -20.29 1.47
CA LEU A 246 -10.81 -18.94 1.94
C LEU A 246 -11.67 -18.48 3.11
N HIS A 247 -12.97 -18.78 3.08
CA HIS A 247 -13.92 -18.44 4.15
C HIS A 247 -13.58 -19.18 5.45
N ASP A 248 -13.34 -20.49 5.37
CA ASP A 248 -13.00 -21.33 6.50
C ASP A 248 -11.66 -20.93 7.14
N MET A 249 -10.61 -20.71 6.33
CA MET A 249 -9.32 -20.25 6.82
C MET A 249 -9.43 -18.85 7.45
N THR A 250 -10.25 -17.96 6.89
CA THR A 250 -10.49 -16.64 7.49
C THR A 250 -11.20 -16.77 8.84
N ALA A 251 -12.22 -17.62 8.94
CA ALA A 251 -12.96 -17.84 10.18
C ALA A 251 -12.07 -18.46 11.27
N GLU A 252 -11.19 -19.39 10.89
CA GLU A 252 -10.23 -20.04 11.78
C GLU A 252 -9.24 -19.02 12.37
N VAL A 253 -8.63 -18.16 11.54
CA VAL A 253 -7.71 -17.11 12.03
C VAL A 253 -8.37 -16.23 13.09
N PHE A 254 -9.62 -15.81 12.88
CA PHE A 254 -10.33 -15.01 13.88
C PHE A 254 -10.70 -15.82 15.13
N ALA A 255 -11.18 -17.06 14.96
CA ALA A 255 -11.56 -17.90 16.09
C ALA A 255 -10.34 -18.18 17.00
N ASP A 256 -9.20 -18.55 16.43
CA ASP A 256 -7.98 -18.83 17.19
C ASP A 256 -7.50 -17.60 17.97
N LEU A 257 -7.40 -16.45 17.30
CA LEU A 257 -6.94 -15.21 17.95
C LEU A 257 -7.89 -14.74 19.03
N LEU A 258 -9.21 -14.84 18.81
CA LEU A 258 -10.21 -14.48 19.82
C LEU A 258 -10.18 -15.44 21.01
N ALA A 259 -10.02 -16.74 20.79
CA ALA A 259 -9.88 -17.73 21.86
C ALA A 259 -8.63 -17.45 22.71
N GLU A 260 -7.48 -17.20 22.07
CA GLU A 260 -6.25 -16.81 22.75
C GLU A 260 -6.42 -15.53 23.57
N ASP A 261 -7.07 -14.51 23.01
CA ASP A 261 -7.29 -13.23 23.68
C ASP A 261 -8.29 -13.34 24.84
N MET A 262 -9.36 -14.12 24.69
CA MET A 262 -10.32 -14.40 25.77
C MET A 262 -9.62 -15.11 26.93
N LYS A 263 -8.75 -16.07 26.63
CA LYS A 263 -7.94 -16.75 27.64
C LYS A 263 -6.98 -15.79 28.36
N LYS A 264 -6.24 -14.96 27.61
CA LYS A 264 -5.34 -13.94 28.19
C LYS A 264 -6.10 -12.97 29.08
N LEU A 265 -7.28 -12.51 28.65
CA LEU A 265 -8.11 -11.61 29.43
C LEU A 265 -8.60 -12.26 30.72
N ALA A 266 -9.03 -13.53 30.68
CA ALA A 266 -9.42 -14.29 31.86
C ALA A 266 -8.25 -14.47 32.86
N GLU A 267 -7.01 -14.58 32.36
CA GLU A 267 -5.78 -14.62 33.16
C GLU A 267 -5.31 -13.22 33.65
N GLY A 268 -6.06 -12.15 33.36
CA GLY A 268 -5.70 -10.77 33.71
C GLY A 268 -4.56 -10.18 32.86
N LYS A 269 -4.17 -10.83 31.76
CA LYS A 269 -3.16 -10.34 30.83
C LYS A 269 -3.77 -9.34 29.85
N ILE A 270 -3.15 -8.15 29.78
CA ILE A 270 -3.63 -7.04 28.94
C ILE A 270 -3.02 -7.01 27.52
N ASN A 271 -2.05 -7.90 27.22
CA ASN A 271 -1.43 -7.99 25.90
C ASN A 271 -2.30 -8.81 24.93
N LEU A 272 -3.37 -8.18 24.46
CA LEU A 272 -4.35 -8.77 23.55
C LEU A 272 -4.00 -8.46 22.09
N SER A 273 -4.38 -9.37 21.19
CA SER A 273 -4.33 -9.10 19.75
C SER A 273 -5.38 -8.07 19.34
N LEU A 274 -5.28 -7.56 18.11
CA LEU A 274 -6.30 -6.67 17.54
C LEU A 274 -7.49 -7.43 16.92
N ALA A 275 -7.63 -8.73 17.16
CA ALA A 275 -8.74 -9.53 16.63
C ALA A 275 -10.10 -9.02 17.11
N GLY A 276 -10.24 -8.65 18.40
CA GLY A 276 -11.48 -8.06 18.91
C GLY A 276 -11.89 -6.74 18.22
N LYS A 277 -10.89 -5.97 17.75
CA LYS A 277 -11.11 -4.73 16.99
C LYS A 277 -11.53 -5.00 15.54
N TRP A 278 -10.85 -5.93 14.88
CA TRP A 278 -11.00 -6.14 13.44
C TRP A 278 -11.97 -7.25 13.04
N CYS A 279 -12.36 -8.11 13.98
CA CYS A 279 -13.41 -9.09 13.76
C CYS A 279 -14.71 -8.35 13.38
N PRO A 280 -15.37 -8.73 12.26
CA PRO A 280 -16.60 -8.09 11.85
C PRO A 280 -17.64 -8.10 12.96
N SER A 281 -18.30 -6.96 13.21
CA SER A 281 -19.45 -6.96 14.13
C SER A 281 -20.60 -7.75 13.52
N VAL A 282 -21.38 -8.43 14.37
CA VAL A 282 -22.63 -9.09 13.95
C VAL A 282 -23.51 -8.08 13.21
N ASP A 283 -24.05 -8.46 12.06
CA ASP A 283 -24.88 -7.62 11.19
C ASP A 283 -24.17 -6.40 10.55
N SER A 284 -22.83 -6.36 10.61
CA SER A 284 -22.02 -5.42 9.82
C SER A 284 -22.16 -5.67 8.31
N CYS A 285 -21.65 -4.76 7.48
CA CYS A 285 -21.65 -4.96 6.02
C CYS A 285 -20.95 -6.26 5.62
N TYR A 286 -19.81 -6.57 6.25
CA TYR A 286 -19.06 -7.81 6.04
C TYR A 286 -19.90 -9.02 6.43
N ASP A 287 -20.40 -9.08 7.67
CA ASP A 287 -21.18 -10.21 8.17
C ASP A 287 -22.44 -10.47 7.32
N ARG A 288 -23.18 -9.41 6.95
CA ARG A 288 -24.37 -9.55 6.11
C ARG A 288 -24.07 -10.07 4.71
N SER A 289 -22.86 -9.85 4.21
CA SER A 289 -22.45 -10.27 2.88
C SER A 289 -21.76 -11.63 2.84
N THR A 290 -21.15 -12.08 3.94
CA THR A 290 -20.31 -13.30 3.95
C THR A 290 -20.73 -14.31 5.01
N LEU A 291 -21.59 -13.94 5.95
CA LEU A 291 -21.99 -14.74 7.13
C LEU A 291 -20.79 -15.21 7.98
N ILE A 292 -19.67 -14.49 7.90
CA ILE A 292 -18.41 -14.90 8.55
C ILE A 292 -18.53 -14.93 10.07
N CYS A 293 -19.37 -14.10 10.70
CA CYS A 293 -19.52 -14.14 12.16
C CYS A 293 -20.18 -15.44 12.62
N GLU A 294 -21.03 -16.03 11.81
CA GLU A 294 -21.61 -17.34 12.12
C GLU A 294 -20.52 -18.42 12.12
N ALA A 295 -19.66 -18.44 11.11
CA ALA A 295 -18.56 -19.40 11.02
C ALA A 295 -17.52 -19.24 12.14
N ILE A 296 -17.23 -18.00 12.56
CA ILE A 296 -16.36 -17.70 13.70
C ILE A 296 -17.03 -18.15 15.01
N ALA A 297 -18.31 -17.79 15.20
CA ALA A 297 -19.06 -18.13 16.40
C ALA A 297 -19.17 -19.65 16.62
N ARG A 298 -19.48 -20.39 15.54
CA ARG A 298 -19.60 -21.86 15.60
C ARG A 298 -18.28 -22.56 15.96
N ARG A 299 -17.13 -21.96 15.63
CA ARG A 299 -15.80 -22.46 15.99
C ARG A 299 -15.42 -22.16 17.43
N LEU A 300 -15.75 -20.95 17.91
CA LEU A 300 -15.49 -20.55 19.29
C LEU A 300 -16.42 -21.22 20.31
N PHE A 301 -17.67 -21.45 19.94
CA PHE A 301 -18.72 -21.97 20.81
C PHE A 301 -19.39 -23.19 20.18
N PRO A 302 -18.69 -24.34 20.08
CA PRO A 302 -19.25 -25.54 19.49
C PRO A 302 -20.43 -26.08 20.33
N LYS A 303 -21.29 -26.89 19.72
CA LYS A 303 -22.35 -27.60 20.46
C LYS A 303 -21.73 -28.45 21.58
N GLY A 304 -22.40 -28.51 22.72
CA GLY A 304 -21.92 -29.16 23.95
C GLY A 304 -20.95 -28.32 24.79
N SER A 305 -20.47 -27.17 24.31
CA SER A 305 -19.51 -26.34 25.06
C SER A 305 -20.12 -25.55 26.22
N ALA A 306 -21.44 -25.35 26.24
CA ALA A 306 -22.13 -24.57 27.26
C ALA A 306 -23.56 -25.09 27.52
N PRO A 307 -24.14 -24.82 28.71
CA PRO A 307 -25.48 -25.30 29.07
C PRO A 307 -26.62 -24.85 28.13
N ASP A 308 -26.49 -23.68 27.51
CA ASP A 308 -27.44 -23.12 26.53
C ASP A 308 -27.11 -23.50 25.07
N LEU A 309 -26.09 -24.33 24.86
CA LEU A 309 -25.69 -24.90 23.57
C LEU A 309 -25.67 -26.44 23.63
N PRO A 310 -26.79 -27.12 23.94
CA PRO A 310 -26.79 -28.58 24.00
C PRO A 310 -26.57 -29.21 22.61
N GLU A 311 -26.14 -30.48 22.57
CA GLU A 311 -25.80 -31.18 21.32
C GLU A 311 -27.02 -31.32 20.38
N ASP A 312 -28.19 -31.53 20.94
CA ASP A 312 -29.47 -31.70 20.25
C ASP A 312 -30.12 -30.38 19.80
N LEU A 313 -29.50 -29.23 20.05
CA LEU A 313 -30.05 -27.92 19.68
C LEU A 313 -30.28 -27.81 18.15
N PRO A 314 -31.48 -27.41 17.68
CA PRO A 314 -31.73 -27.22 16.25
C PRO A 314 -30.77 -26.20 15.63
N ASP A 315 -30.29 -26.46 14.41
CA ASP A 315 -29.19 -25.69 13.80
C ASP A 315 -29.47 -24.18 13.70
N ALA A 316 -30.71 -23.81 13.36
CA ALA A 316 -31.12 -22.40 13.30
C ALA A 316 -31.03 -21.69 14.66
N HIS A 317 -31.39 -22.39 15.74
CA HIS A 317 -31.27 -21.87 17.11
C HIS A 317 -29.81 -21.83 17.57
N TYR A 318 -29.03 -22.84 17.19
CA TYR A 318 -27.59 -22.91 17.45
C TYR A 318 -26.85 -21.71 16.83
N ALA A 319 -27.07 -21.44 15.54
CA ALA A 319 -26.46 -20.30 14.84
C ALA A 319 -26.76 -18.96 15.53
N PHE A 320 -28.01 -18.76 15.96
CA PHE A 320 -28.41 -17.57 16.70
C PHE A 320 -27.70 -17.46 18.05
N ARG A 321 -27.72 -18.53 18.86
CA ARG A 321 -27.10 -18.56 20.20
C ARG A 321 -25.58 -18.36 20.13
N ALA A 322 -24.91 -19.01 19.18
CA ALA A 322 -23.47 -18.85 18.97
C ALA A 322 -23.13 -17.39 18.61
N ARG A 323 -23.87 -16.75 17.70
CA ARG A 323 -23.66 -15.33 17.34
C ARG A 323 -23.91 -14.38 18.52
N GLU A 324 -24.89 -14.65 19.35
CA GLU A 324 -25.13 -13.88 20.58
C GLU A 324 -23.98 -14.02 21.59
N ARG A 325 -23.46 -15.24 21.78
CA ARG A 325 -22.28 -15.49 22.61
C ARG A 325 -21.03 -14.79 22.09
N LEU A 326 -20.78 -14.84 20.78
CA LEU A 326 -19.69 -14.08 20.16
C LEU A 326 -19.75 -12.58 20.50
N ARG A 327 -20.96 -11.99 20.49
CA ARG A 327 -21.13 -10.59 20.88
C ARG A 327 -20.84 -10.37 22.37
N LYS A 328 -21.42 -11.18 23.26
CA LYS A 328 -21.37 -10.98 24.72
C LYS A 328 -20.04 -11.38 25.34
N GLU A 329 -19.47 -12.49 24.92
CA GLU A 329 -18.32 -13.13 25.56
C GLU A 329 -16.99 -12.82 24.87
N ALA A 330 -16.99 -12.47 23.57
CA ALA A 330 -15.78 -12.03 22.89
C ALA A 330 -15.77 -10.51 22.68
N TYR A 331 -16.74 -9.95 21.94
CA TYR A 331 -16.64 -8.56 21.48
C TYR A 331 -16.63 -7.53 22.60
N VAL A 332 -17.62 -7.60 23.50
CA VAL A 332 -17.75 -6.64 24.59
C VAL A 332 -16.51 -6.63 25.50
N PRO A 333 -16.09 -7.75 26.11
CA PRO A 333 -14.96 -7.74 27.03
C PRO A 333 -13.63 -7.42 26.34
N LEU A 334 -13.37 -7.97 25.15
CA LEU A 334 -12.12 -7.70 24.44
C LEU A 334 -12.02 -6.25 23.96
N ARG A 335 -13.10 -5.66 23.42
CA ARG A 335 -13.07 -4.25 22.98
C ARG A 335 -12.95 -3.29 24.16
N HIS A 336 -13.54 -3.63 25.30
CA HIS A 336 -13.35 -2.87 26.54
C HIS A 336 -11.88 -2.93 27.01
N ALA A 337 -11.28 -4.11 27.04
CA ALA A 337 -9.87 -4.29 27.41
C ALA A 337 -8.87 -3.66 26.43
N LEU A 338 -9.25 -3.52 25.15
CA LEU A 338 -8.45 -2.84 24.13
C LEU A 338 -8.46 -1.30 24.26
N GLU A 339 -9.35 -0.73 25.06
CA GLU A 339 -9.45 0.72 25.33
C GLU A 339 -9.47 1.58 24.06
N LEU A 340 -10.32 1.19 23.10
CA LEU A 340 -10.46 1.88 21.82
C LEU A 340 -11.06 3.29 22.03
N PRO A 341 -10.52 4.34 21.38
CA PRO A 341 -11.01 5.71 21.57
C PRO A 341 -12.48 5.84 21.18
N GLU A 342 -12.91 5.15 20.13
CA GLU A 342 -14.29 5.20 19.63
C GLU A 342 -15.32 4.75 20.68
N THR A 343 -14.95 3.80 21.56
CA THR A 343 -15.81 3.32 22.65
C THR A 343 -16.08 4.44 23.64
N PHE A 344 -15.04 5.13 24.11
CA PHE A 344 -15.18 6.23 25.07
C PHE A 344 -15.84 7.46 24.45
N MET A 345 -15.49 7.81 23.22
CA MET A 345 -16.09 8.93 22.49
C MET A 345 -17.60 8.75 22.32
N SER A 346 -18.04 7.53 21.98
CA SER A 346 -19.47 7.22 21.82
C SER A 346 -20.26 7.26 23.14
N ALA A 347 -19.59 6.99 24.26
CA ALA A 347 -20.17 7.07 25.60
C ALA A 347 -20.10 8.48 26.21
N GLY A 348 -19.47 9.45 25.53
CA GLY A 348 -19.21 10.78 26.06
C GLY A 348 -18.14 10.82 27.16
N GLU A 349 -17.41 9.72 27.37
CA GLU A 349 -16.42 9.55 28.44
C GLU A 349 -15.02 10.02 27.99
N TRP A 350 -14.91 11.25 27.48
CA TRP A 350 -13.66 11.79 26.90
C TRP A 350 -12.46 11.69 27.84
N GLY A 351 -12.66 11.92 29.14
CA GLY A 351 -11.60 11.84 30.16
C GLY A 351 -10.96 10.46 30.33
N LYS A 352 -11.58 9.38 29.82
CA LYS A 352 -11.02 8.03 29.85
C LYS A 352 -10.17 7.68 28.62
N VAL A 353 -10.17 8.52 27.58
CA VAL A 353 -9.38 8.27 26.37
C VAL A 353 -7.89 8.32 26.70
N LEU A 354 -7.15 7.25 26.45
CA LEU A 354 -5.69 7.22 26.63
C LEU A 354 -4.98 7.65 25.34
N TYR A 355 -4.62 8.92 25.22
CA TYR A 355 -3.99 9.48 24.00
C TYR A 355 -2.71 8.77 23.55
N THR A 356 -1.93 8.22 24.48
CA THR A 356 -0.72 7.43 24.18
C THR A 356 -1.00 6.13 23.42
N ARG A 357 -2.22 5.58 23.54
CA ARG A 357 -2.67 4.35 22.85
C ARG A 357 -3.39 4.65 21.54
N VAL A 358 -3.71 5.92 21.25
CA VAL A 358 -4.45 6.29 20.04
C VAL A 358 -3.56 6.09 18.81
N ALA A 359 -4.06 5.30 17.86
CA ALA A 359 -3.36 5.04 16.60
C ALA A 359 -3.23 6.31 15.75
N SER A 360 -2.18 6.39 14.91
CA SER A 360 -1.85 7.60 14.14
C SER A 360 -3.00 8.12 13.26
N VAL A 361 -3.71 7.21 12.58
CA VAL A 361 -4.86 7.55 11.72
C VAL A 361 -6.06 8.02 12.55
N ALA A 362 -6.29 7.40 13.71
CA ALA A 362 -7.35 7.83 14.62
C ALA A 362 -7.04 9.23 15.19
N MET A 363 -5.78 9.50 15.51
CA MET A 363 -5.33 10.82 15.96
C MET A 363 -5.60 11.90 14.89
N LYS A 364 -5.22 11.64 13.63
CA LYS A 364 -5.49 12.56 12.51
C LYS A 364 -6.99 12.83 12.34
N ASN A 365 -7.84 11.80 12.47
CA ASN A 365 -9.28 11.93 12.25
C ASN A 365 -10.05 12.55 13.42
N TYR A 366 -9.56 12.39 14.65
CA TYR A 366 -10.30 12.75 15.86
C TYR A 366 -9.70 13.95 16.62
N LYS A 367 -8.57 14.51 16.17
CA LYS A 367 -7.93 15.68 16.81
C LYS A 367 -8.90 16.83 17.07
N ASP A 368 -9.76 17.18 16.12
CA ASP A 368 -10.71 18.28 16.27
C ASP A 368 -11.75 17.98 17.35
N HIS A 369 -12.15 16.72 17.48
CA HIS A 369 -13.04 16.27 18.55
C HIS A 369 -12.35 16.27 19.92
N PHE A 370 -11.06 15.91 19.98
CA PHE A 370 -10.29 15.98 21.23
C PHE A 370 -10.12 17.42 21.69
N ILE A 371 -9.84 18.34 20.77
CA ILE A 371 -9.76 19.77 21.07
C ILE A 371 -11.12 20.29 21.54
N TYR A 372 -12.21 19.92 20.87
CA TYR A 372 -13.54 20.42 21.22
C TYR A 372 -14.06 19.90 22.57
N HIS A 373 -13.77 18.64 22.93
CA HIS A 373 -14.33 18.00 24.12
C HIS A 373 -13.37 17.85 25.32
N ASP A 374 -12.05 17.93 25.12
CA ASP A 374 -11.05 17.62 26.14
C ASP A 374 -9.73 18.39 25.92
N GLN A 375 -9.88 19.69 25.64
CA GLN A 375 -8.79 20.57 25.19
C GLN A 375 -7.58 20.59 26.14
N GLU A 376 -7.81 20.76 27.44
CA GLU A 376 -6.72 20.93 28.41
C GLU A 376 -5.84 19.67 28.51
N ARG A 377 -6.46 18.49 28.63
CA ARG A 377 -5.73 17.22 28.74
C ARG A 377 -5.04 16.86 27.43
N PHE A 378 -5.68 17.17 26.30
CA PHE A 378 -5.10 16.95 24.98
C PHE A 378 -3.88 17.85 24.74
N ASN A 379 -3.97 19.15 25.03
CA ASN A 379 -2.84 20.08 24.92
C ASN A 379 -1.71 19.70 25.88
N GLY A 380 -2.03 19.28 27.11
CA GLY A 380 -1.04 18.75 28.05
C GLY A 380 -0.33 17.50 27.51
N PHE A 381 -1.07 16.61 26.84
CA PHE A 381 -0.48 15.46 26.14
C PHE A 381 0.45 15.88 25.00
N LEU A 382 0.07 16.85 24.17
CA LEU A 382 0.94 17.35 23.09
C LEU A 382 2.23 17.97 23.64
N ALA A 383 2.14 18.75 24.73
CA ALA A 383 3.31 19.29 25.41
C ALA A 383 4.23 18.20 26.00
N ASP A 384 3.65 17.14 26.58
CA ASP A 384 4.40 15.96 27.04
C ASP A 384 5.10 15.24 25.88
N VAL A 385 4.48 15.17 24.70
CA VAL A 385 5.10 14.59 23.50
C VAL A 385 6.22 15.49 22.98
N LYS A 386 6.01 16.81 22.92
CA LYS A 386 7.01 17.79 22.48
C LYS A 386 8.26 17.78 23.37
N SER A 387 8.07 17.61 24.68
CA SER A 387 9.16 17.48 25.66
C SER A 387 9.76 16.06 25.75
N GLY A 388 9.27 15.09 24.96
CA GLY A 388 9.79 13.73 24.92
C GLY A 388 9.35 12.80 26.06
N LYS A 389 8.47 13.26 26.95
CA LYS A 389 7.92 12.44 28.06
C LYS A 389 6.96 11.36 27.57
N LYS A 390 6.24 11.63 26.48
CA LYS A 390 5.29 10.70 25.85
C LYS A 390 5.59 10.54 24.37
N LYS A 391 5.08 9.48 23.77
CA LYS A 391 5.19 9.22 22.32
C LYS A 391 3.82 9.29 21.66
N ILE A 392 3.80 9.85 20.46
CA ILE A 392 2.64 9.83 19.56
C ILE A 392 2.84 8.73 18.51
N ALA A 393 1.76 8.09 18.07
CA ALA A 393 1.83 7.13 16.97
C ALA A 393 1.92 7.85 15.62
N ALA A 394 2.88 7.45 14.76
CA ALA A 394 3.03 7.96 13.39
C ALA A 394 3.14 6.86 12.31
N GLY A 395 3.38 5.61 12.70
CA GLY A 395 3.83 4.54 11.78
C GLY A 395 2.92 4.28 10.58
N ALA A 396 1.59 4.34 10.76
CA ALA A 396 0.63 4.00 9.71
C ALA A 396 0.33 5.15 8.73
N LEU A 397 0.77 6.39 9.01
CA LEU A 397 0.58 7.52 8.10
C LEU A 397 1.71 7.58 7.07
N LEU A 398 1.37 7.96 5.84
CA LEU A 398 2.35 8.23 4.78
C LEU A 398 2.80 9.70 4.84
N PRO A 399 4.01 10.04 4.34
CA PRO A 399 4.56 11.40 4.46
C PRO A 399 3.61 12.47 3.90
N HIS A 400 3.07 12.24 2.70
CA HIS A 400 2.12 13.16 2.06
C HIS A 400 0.82 13.34 2.85
N GLN A 401 0.38 12.35 3.63
CA GLN A 401 -0.83 12.46 4.44
C GLN A 401 -0.63 13.35 5.67
N ILE A 402 0.61 13.43 6.18
CA ILE A 402 0.97 14.33 7.29
C ILE A 402 1.22 15.73 6.74
N LEU A 403 1.92 15.83 5.62
CA LEU A 403 2.15 17.09 4.94
C LEU A 403 0.83 17.76 4.52
N GLU A 404 -0.12 17.00 3.96
CA GLU A 404 -1.46 17.50 3.61
C GLU A 404 -2.17 18.16 4.81
N SER A 405 -2.08 17.59 6.01
CA SER A 405 -2.72 18.19 7.19
C SER A 405 -2.10 19.50 7.65
N ALA A 406 -0.84 19.77 7.31
CA ALA A 406 -0.14 21.02 7.60
C ALA A 406 -0.29 22.08 6.48
N MET A 407 -0.94 21.74 5.35
CA MET A 407 -1.12 22.67 4.22
C MET A 407 -2.25 23.69 4.46
N ASP A 408 -3.19 23.37 5.33
CA ASP A 408 -4.37 24.20 5.67
C ASP A 408 -4.13 25.11 6.89
N GLY A 409 -2.93 25.08 7.48
CA GLY A 409 -2.52 25.89 8.64
C GLY A 409 -1.64 25.13 9.62
N GLU A 410 -1.32 25.77 10.74
CA GLU A 410 -0.57 25.14 11.83
C GLU A 410 -1.32 23.93 12.39
N ASP A 411 -0.63 22.78 12.42
CA ASP A 411 -1.15 21.54 12.95
C ASP A 411 -0.08 20.86 13.83
N GLU A 412 -0.12 21.15 15.13
CA GLU A 412 0.84 20.61 16.10
C GLU A 412 0.84 19.07 16.11
N VAL A 413 -0.31 18.43 15.84
CA VAL A 413 -0.38 16.96 15.73
C VAL A 413 0.42 16.47 14.53
N ALA A 414 0.30 17.15 13.38
CA ALA A 414 1.06 16.79 12.18
C ALA A 414 2.57 17.00 12.38
N ASP A 415 2.99 18.11 13.01
CA ASP A 415 4.40 18.37 13.33
C ASP A 415 4.99 17.28 14.22
N LEU A 416 4.28 16.88 15.28
CA LEU A 416 4.73 15.83 16.20
C LEU A 416 4.73 14.45 15.52
N GLN A 417 3.77 14.16 14.64
CA GLN A 417 3.75 12.91 13.88
C GLN A 417 4.87 12.86 12.82
N TRP A 418 5.18 13.99 12.17
CA TRP A 418 6.29 14.12 11.24
C TRP A 418 7.63 13.92 11.94
N LYS A 419 7.86 14.63 13.04
CA LYS A 419 9.06 14.47 13.88
C LYS A 419 9.22 13.02 14.34
N ARG A 420 8.15 12.40 14.83
CA ARG A 420 8.19 10.99 15.23
C ARG A 420 8.58 10.06 14.09
N MET A 421 8.06 10.31 12.88
CA MET A 421 8.40 9.54 11.68
C MET A 421 9.88 9.67 11.31
N LEU A 422 10.42 10.89 11.38
CA LEU A 422 11.85 11.14 11.18
C LEU A 422 12.68 10.40 12.22
N ASP A 423 12.37 10.56 13.50
CA ASP A 423 13.09 9.92 14.60
C ASP A 423 13.12 8.40 14.45
N ASP A 424 12.00 7.79 14.03
CA ASP A 424 11.92 6.35 13.78
C ASP A 424 12.78 5.88 12.59
N LEU A 425 12.99 6.72 11.58
CA LEU A 425 13.85 6.41 10.45
C LEU A 425 15.33 6.68 10.77
N LEU A 426 15.62 7.79 11.44
CA LEU A 426 16.97 8.13 11.92
C LEU A 426 17.51 7.11 12.92
N ALA A 427 16.63 6.50 13.73
CA ALA A 427 16.99 5.41 14.63
C ALA A 427 17.41 4.12 13.90
N LEU A 428 17.00 3.95 12.64
CA LEU A 428 17.42 2.81 11.80
C LEU A 428 18.74 3.11 11.07
N GLY A 429 19.00 4.37 10.73
CA GLY A 429 20.21 4.79 10.05
C GLY A 429 20.05 6.18 9.43
N LYS A 430 21.13 6.68 8.82
CA LYS A 430 21.14 7.97 8.12
C LYS A 430 21.46 7.77 6.64
N LEU A 431 21.01 8.71 5.82
CA LEU A 431 21.38 8.76 4.41
C LEU A 431 22.63 9.62 4.22
N ASN A 432 23.70 9.01 3.72
CA ASN A 432 24.95 9.71 3.48
C ASN A 432 25.02 10.17 2.02
N ASN A 433 25.33 11.45 1.81
CA ASN A 433 25.62 12.02 0.49
C ASN A 433 24.55 11.71 -0.58
N CYS A 434 23.28 11.91 -0.20
CA CYS A 434 22.10 11.66 -1.03
C CYS A 434 21.39 12.97 -1.39
N LEU A 435 20.89 13.08 -2.61
CA LEU A 435 20.15 14.24 -3.11
C LEU A 435 18.78 13.83 -3.64
N ALA A 436 17.73 14.59 -3.30
CA ALA A 436 16.40 14.41 -3.84
C ALA A 436 16.23 15.24 -5.12
N VAL A 437 15.68 14.62 -6.16
CA VAL A 437 15.19 15.25 -7.38
C VAL A 437 13.70 14.97 -7.46
N CYS A 438 12.92 16.05 -7.43
CA CYS A 438 11.47 16.03 -7.38
C CYS A 438 10.88 16.43 -8.73
N ASP A 439 10.12 15.53 -9.34
CA ASP A 439 9.32 15.81 -10.52
C ASP A 439 8.05 16.58 -10.16
N VAL A 440 7.96 17.77 -10.72
CA VAL A 440 6.87 18.74 -10.51
C VAL A 440 6.10 19.04 -11.79
N SER A 441 6.27 18.19 -12.81
CA SER A 441 5.69 18.36 -14.14
C SER A 441 4.17 18.15 -14.18
N GLY A 442 3.57 18.53 -15.31
CA GLY A 442 2.12 18.41 -15.51
C GLY A 442 1.59 16.98 -15.42
N SER A 443 2.37 15.97 -15.81
CA SER A 443 1.98 14.56 -15.71
C SER A 443 1.90 14.11 -14.26
N MET A 444 2.68 14.69 -13.35
CA MET A 444 2.64 14.40 -11.92
C MET A 444 1.44 15.02 -11.18
N ALA A 445 0.68 15.91 -11.83
CA ALA A 445 -0.42 16.66 -11.24
C ALA A 445 -1.42 15.79 -10.45
N GLY A 446 -1.80 16.27 -9.27
CA GLY A 446 -2.66 15.55 -8.34
C GLY A 446 -1.88 14.88 -7.21
N LEU A 447 -2.32 13.71 -6.75
CA LEU A 447 -1.73 13.01 -5.61
C LEU A 447 -0.23 12.68 -5.79
N PRO A 448 0.27 12.21 -6.96
CA PRO A 448 1.68 11.87 -7.14
C PRO A 448 2.64 13.05 -6.90
N MET A 449 2.29 14.26 -7.31
CA MET A 449 3.08 15.46 -7.03
C MET A 449 3.21 15.76 -5.53
N TYR A 450 2.12 15.65 -4.75
CA TYR A 450 2.19 15.80 -3.30
C TYR A 450 3.05 14.72 -2.64
N VAL A 451 3.03 13.49 -3.18
CA VAL A 451 3.88 12.39 -2.71
C VAL A 451 5.35 12.66 -3.02
N CYS A 452 5.65 13.07 -4.25
CA CYS A 452 6.99 13.43 -4.72
C CYS A 452 7.65 14.43 -3.77
N VAL A 453 6.96 15.54 -3.53
CA VAL A 453 7.36 16.60 -2.62
C VAL A 453 7.57 16.09 -1.19
N ALA A 454 6.63 15.32 -0.65
CA ALA A 454 6.71 14.85 0.72
C ALA A 454 7.86 13.84 0.93
N LEU A 455 8.13 12.99 -0.06
CA LEU A 455 9.27 12.08 -0.05
C LEU A 455 10.59 12.83 -0.23
N GLY A 456 10.64 13.84 -1.10
CA GLY A 456 11.81 14.69 -1.27
C GLY A 456 12.17 15.46 0.00
N LEU A 457 11.18 16.07 0.67
CA LEU A 457 11.36 16.72 1.97
C LEU A 457 11.87 15.72 3.01
N LEU A 458 11.21 14.56 3.13
CA LEU A 458 11.61 13.51 4.07
C LEU A 458 13.05 13.05 3.82
N LEU A 459 13.42 12.79 2.57
CA LEU A 459 14.79 12.40 2.21
C LEU A 459 15.79 13.49 2.63
N SER A 460 15.49 14.76 2.32
CA SER A 460 16.39 15.88 2.64
C SER A 460 16.63 16.07 4.14
N GLU A 461 15.69 15.65 5.00
CA GLU A 461 15.84 15.73 6.46
C GLU A 461 16.57 14.53 7.06
N LEU A 462 16.53 13.39 6.38
CA LEU A 462 17.28 12.17 6.71
C LEU A 462 18.74 12.22 6.25
N CYS A 463 19.05 13.09 5.29
CA CYS A 463 20.40 13.33 4.83
C CYS A 463 21.23 14.11 5.86
N ASP A 464 22.50 13.75 5.98
CA ASP A 464 23.49 14.56 6.70
C ASP A 464 23.91 15.81 5.89
N GLU A 465 24.50 16.78 6.60
CA GLU A 465 25.16 17.93 5.97
C GLU A 465 26.25 17.45 4.98
N PRO A 466 26.42 18.09 3.81
CA PRO A 466 25.86 19.37 3.38
C PRO A 466 24.51 19.29 2.63
N TRP A 467 23.92 18.10 2.51
CA TRP A 467 22.72 17.86 1.68
C TRP A 467 21.41 18.04 2.44
N ARG A 468 21.51 18.25 3.75
CA ARG A 468 20.37 18.46 4.61
C ARG A 468 19.53 19.65 4.13
N HIS A 469 18.22 19.43 4.01
CA HIS A 469 17.23 20.40 3.51
C HIS A 469 17.48 20.90 2.07
N ARG A 470 18.22 20.15 1.25
CA ARG A 470 18.40 20.47 -0.17
C ARG A 470 17.57 19.54 -1.05
N VAL A 471 16.84 20.13 -1.98
CA VAL A 471 16.07 19.41 -3.00
C VAL A 471 16.27 20.09 -4.35
N ILE A 472 16.32 19.30 -5.41
CA ILE A 472 16.25 19.81 -6.78
C ILE A 472 14.83 19.60 -7.28
N THR A 473 14.21 20.64 -7.83
CA THR A 473 13.02 20.49 -8.65
C THR A 473 13.49 20.35 -10.08
N PHE A 474 12.85 19.44 -10.82
CA PHE A 474 13.15 19.29 -12.22
C PHE A 474 12.10 20.04 -13.05
N THR A 475 12.58 21.08 -13.71
CA THR A 475 11.91 21.85 -14.76
C THR A 475 12.88 21.93 -15.96
N ALA A 476 12.60 22.67 -17.04
CA ALA A 476 13.62 22.94 -18.07
C ALA A 476 14.87 23.64 -17.52
N GLU A 477 14.78 24.33 -16.39
CA GLU A 477 15.90 24.97 -15.71
C GLU A 477 15.97 24.46 -14.26
N PRO A 478 16.64 23.31 -14.01
CA PRO A 478 16.64 22.70 -12.67
C PRO A 478 17.33 23.61 -11.65
N GLU A 479 16.65 23.86 -10.54
CA GLU A 479 17.14 24.74 -9.47
C GLU A 479 17.35 23.95 -8.16
N LEU A 480 18.44 24.25 -7.47
CA LEU A 480 18.74 23.68 -6.15
C LEU A 480 18.09 24.57 -5.08
N HIS A 481 17.01 24.08 -4.50
CA HIS A 481 16.32 24.78 -3.42
C HIS A 481 16.84 24.35 -2.05
N ARG A 482 16.95 25.32 -1.13
CA ARG A 482 17.20 25.09 0.29
C ARG A 482 15.93 25.33 1.07
N ILE A 483 15.32 24.27 1.57
CA ILE A 483 14.09 24.35 2.34
C ILE A 483 14.40 24.96 3.71
N SER A 484 13.72 26.06 4.04
CA SER A 484 13.77 26.72 5.34
C SER A 484 12.44 26.57 6.07
N GLY A 485 12.49 26.54 7.40
CA GLY A 485 11.31 26.44 8.27
C GLY A 485 11.54 25.46 9.42
N GLU A 486 11.00 25.78 10.58
CA GLU A 486 11.00 24.90 11.76
C GLU A 486 9.77 23.99 11.75
N THR A 487 8.62 24.53 11.37
CA THR A 487 7.34 23.79 11.34
C THR A 487 7.10 23.12 9.98
N LEU A 488 6.27 22.08 9.96
CA LEU A 488 5.86 21.44 8.72
C LEU A 488 5.01 22.38 7.86
N SER A 489 4.25 23.30 8.48
CA SER A 489 3.46 24.32 7.77
C SER A 489 4.36 25.32 7.04
N GLU A 490 5.46 25.77 7.65
CA GLU A 490 6.43 26.65 6.98
C GLU A 490 7.11 25.96 5.79
N LYS A 491 7.55 24.71 5.99
CA LYS A 491 8.16 23.90 4.93
C LYS A 491 7.16 23.65 3.78
N ALA A 492 5.91 23.36 4.13
CA ALA A 492 4.81 23.21 3.18
C ALA A 492 4.54 24.51 2.41
N GLY A 493 4.57 25.66 3.10
CA GLY A 493 4.45 26.99 2.51
C GLY A 493 5.56 27.26 1.49
N PHE A 494 6.82 27.03 1.88
CA PHE A 494 7.98 27.18 0.99
C PHE A 494 7.82 26.33 -0.28
N ILE A 495 7.39 25.08 -0.15
CA ILE A 495 7.18 24.21 -1.31
C ILE A 495 6.03 24.73 -2.18
N ARG A 496 4.93 25.22 -1.60
CA ARG A 496 3.81 25.80 -2.37
C ARG A 496 4.23 27.01 -3.20
N GLU A 497 5.18 27.80 -2.71
CA GLU A 497 5.67 29.02 -3.37
C GLU A 497 6.76 28.75 -4.41
N MET A 498 7.33 27.54 -4.46
CA MET A 498 8.27 27.15 -5.52
C MET A 498 7.62 27.33 -6.90
N GLU A 499 8.40 27.74 -7.90
CA GLU A 499 7.92 27.77 -9.28
C GLU A 499 7.82 26.35 -9.84
N TRP A 500 6.59 25.94 -10.14
CA TRP A 500 6.28 24.65 -10.75
C TRP A 500 6.36 24.84 -12.27
N GLY A 501 7.53 24.57 -12.86
CA GLY A 501 7.69 24.54 -14.31
C GLY A 501 6.92 23.39 -14.93
N TRP A 502 6.19 23.64 -16.02
CA TRP A 502 5.32 22.64 -16.68
C TRP A 502 6.04 21.72 -17.68
N ASN A 503 7.37 21.81 -17.79
CA ASN A 503 8.24 21.02 -18.68
C ASN A 503 9.43 20.42 -17.90
N THR A 504 10.19 19.53 -18.52
CA THR A 504 10.88 18.42 -17.84
C THR A 504 12.19 18.07 -18.55
N ASP A 505 13.37 18.37 -17.99
CA ASP A 505 14.67 17.90 -18.54
C ASP A 505 15.51 17.13 -17.51
N PHE A 506 15.51 15.79 -17.63
CA PHE A 506 16.10 14.91 -16.63
C PHE A 506 17.64 14.93 -16.75
N GLN A 507 18.14 15.12 -17.97
CA GLN A 507 19.57 15.27 -18.20
C GLN A 507 20.10 16.56 -17.61
N ALA A 508 19.34 17.66 -17.71
CA ALA A 508 19.78 18.96 -17.24
C ALA A 508 20.24 18.92 -15.78
N VAL A 509 19.61 18.11 -14.93
CA VAL A 509 20.03 17.91 -13.54
C VAL A 509 21.45 17.33 -13.46
N PHE A 510 21.69 16.22 -14.17
CA PHE A 510 23.00 15.54 -14.16
C PHE A 510 24.07 16.34 -14.88
N ASP A 511 23.71 17.05 -15.95
CA ASP A 511 24.57 17.95 -16.71
C ASP A 511 25.00 19.14 -15.86
N GLN A 512 24.09 19.72 -15.08
CA GLN A 512 24.40 20.84 -14.19
C GLN A 512 25.30 20.39 -13.02
N LEU A 513 25.03 19.22 -12.44
CA LEU A 513 25.91 18.62 -11.42
C LEU A 513 27.33 18.40 -11.98
N LEU A 514 27.43 17.83 -13.18
CA LEU A 514 28.72 17.60 -13.85
C LEU A 514 29.42 18.92 -14.18
N ARG A 515 28.69 19.91 -14.70
CA ARG A 515 29.22 21.24 -15.04
C ARG A 515 29.83 21.92 -13.82
N VAL A 516 29.14 21.90 -12.67
CA VAL A 516 29.65 22.47 -11.41
C VAL A 516 30.90 21.71 -10.96
N ALA A 517 30.91 20.38 -11.05
CA ALA A 517 32.06 19.56 -10.67
C ALA A 517 33.30 19.85 -11.54
N VAL A 518 33.13 19.89 -12.86
CA VAL A 518 34.20 20.20 -13.82
C VAL A 518 34.71 21.62 -13.61
N ALA A 519 33.83 22.60 -13.48
CA ALA A 519 34.21 24.00 -13.26
C ALA A 519 34.96 24.19 -11.93
N GLY A 520 34.52 23.49 -10.88
CA GLY A 520 35.14 23.51 -9.56
C GLY A 520 36.35 22.59 -9.41
N LYS A 521 36.67 21.77 -10.42
CA LYS A 521 37.69 20.70 -10.36
C LYS A 521 37.54 19.82 -9.11
N LEU A 522 36.30 19.44 -8.81
CA LEU A 522 35.99 18.67 -7.61
C LEU A 522 36.57 17.26 -7.70
N PRO A 523 37.17 16.73 -6.64
CA PRO A 523 37.61 15.34 -6.65
C PRO A 523 36.38 14.41 -6.57
N PRO A 524 36.42 13.19 -7.16
CA PRO A 524 35.32 12.22 -7.15
C PRO A 524 34.64 12.00 -5.80
N GLU A 525 35.39 12.05 -4.70
CA GLU A 525 34.89 11.81 -3.34
C GLU A 525 33.99 12.93 -2.82
N ARG A 526 34.05 14.12 -3.44
CA ARG A 526 33.20 15.29 -3.12
C ARG A 526 31.93 15.35 -3.98
N MET A 527 31.81 14.46 -4.98
CA MET A 527 30.61 14.35 -5.79
C MET A 527 29.44 13.81 -4.98
N VAL A 528 28.22 14.08 -5.44
CA VAL A 528 27.03 13.43 -4.91
C VAL A 528 27.12 11.92 -5.17
N LYS A 529 26.97 11.11 -4.13
CA LYS A 529 27.08 9.64 -4.26
C LYS A 529 25.80 9.03 -4.81
N ARG A 530 24.63 9.54 -4.42
CA ARG A 530 23.33 8.97 -4.77
C ARG A 530 22.28 10.03 -5.01
N VAL A 531 21.51 9.86 -6.08
CA VAL A 531 20.42 10.73 -6.48
C VAL A 531 19.11 9.94 -6.48
N PHE A 532 18.12 10.41 -5.73
CA PHE A 532 16.77 9.86 -5.70
C PHE A 532 15.90 10.66 -6.65
N VAL A 533 15.35 9.99 -7.66
CA VAL A 533 14.55 10.60 -8.72
C VAL A 533 13.10 10.19 -8.50
N PHE A 534 12.30 11.09 -7.95
CA PHE A 534 10.87 10.88 -7.72
C PHE A 534 10.09 11.39 -8.92
N SER A 535 9.57 10.49 -9.77
CA SER A 535 8.93 10.84 -11.05
C SER A 535 7.97 9.74 -11.52
N ASP A 536 7.25 9.96 -12.62
CA ASP A 536 6.50 8.93 -13.36
C ASP A 536 7.35 8.16 -14.38
N MET A 537 8.63 8.54 -14.56
CA MET A 537 9.62 7.96 -15.48
C MET A 537 9.39 8.30 -16.98
N GLU A 538 8.49 9.23 -17.30
CA GLU A 538 8.19 9.65 -18.67
C GLU A 538 9.09 10.81 -19.11
N PHE A 539 10.41 10.59 -19.12
CA PHE A 539 11.41 11.62 -19.42
C PHE A 539 11.40 12.05 -20.90
N ASP A 540 11.77 13.31 -21.12
CA ASP A 540 11.97 13.91 -22.44
C ASP A 540 13.24 13.38 -23.12
N GLN A 541 13.27 13.39 -24.45
CA GLN A 541 14.42 12.87 -25.21
C GLN A 541 15.71 13.64 -24.91
N ALA A 542 16.64 12.92 -24.28
CA ALA A 542 17.92 13.42 -23.80
C ALA A 542 19.07 13.44 -24.81
N SER A 543 19.08 12.48 -25.72
CA SER A 543 20.21 12.21 -26.60
C SER A 543 19.83 12.41 -28.07
N SER A 544 20.71 13.08 -28.80
CA SER A 544 20.70 13.12 -30.26
C SER A 544 21.13 11.80 -30.89
N ARG A 545 21.73 10.88 -30.10
CA ARG A 545 22.07 9.53 -30.55
C ARG A 545 20.81 8.66 -30.58
N PRO A 546 20.47 8.04 -31.72
CA PRO A 546 19.32 7.15 -31.80
C PRO A 546 19.43 6.00 -30.79
N TRP A 547 18.35 5.78 -30.03
CA TRP A 547 18.21 4.66 -29.08
C TRP A 547 19.16 4.66 -27.87
N GLU A 548 19.90 5.74 -27.63
CA GLU A 548 20.62 5.95 -26.36
C GLU A 548 19.60 6.36 -25.30
N THR A 549 19.52 5.59 -24.22
CA THR A 549 18.66 5.89 -23.06
C THR A 549 19.25 7.01 -22.23
N ASP A 550 18.41 7.65 -21.42
CA ASP A 550 18.81 8.71 -20.50
C ASP A 550 20.01 8.34 -19.60
N TYR A 551 19.99 7.14 -19.02
CA TYR A 551 21.04 6.68 -18.13
C TYR A 551 22.35 6.35 -18.88
N GLU A 552 22.26 5.80 -20.09
CA GLU A 552 23.41 5.58 -20.97
C GLU A 552 24.08 6.92 -21.34
N ALA A 553 23.28 7.95 -21.65
CA ALA A 553 23.76 9.29 -21.96
C ALA A 553 24.49 9.94 -20.77
N ILE A 554 23.94 9.84 -19.55
CA ILE A 554 24.58 10.36 -18.33
C ILE A 554 25.95 9.69 -18.12
N THR A 555 25.98 8.36 -18.19
CA THR A 555 27.21 7.58 -17.96
C THR A 555 28.30 7.98 -18.96
N ARG A 556 27.92 8.16 -20.23
CA ARG A 556 28.84 8.60 -21.28
C ARG A 556 29.38 10.01 -21.02
N LYS A 557 28.51 10.98 -20.72
CA LYS A 557 28.92 12.38 -20.48
C LYS A 557 29.89 12.48 -19.30
N TYR A 558 29.64 11.74 -18.22
CA TYR A 558 30.53 11.68 -17.06
C TYR A 558 31.88 11.03 -17.41
N ALA A 559 31.87 9.94 -18.16
CA ALA A 559 33.11 9.29 -18.62
C ALA A 559 33.95 10.23 -19.52
N GLU A 560 33.32 10.91 -20.47
CA GLU A 560 33.97 11.89 -21.37
C GLU A 560 34.57 13.09 -20.59
N ALA A 561 33.95 13.50 -19.48
CA ALA A 561 34.43 14.57 -18.62
C ALA A 561 35.49 14.14 -17.59
N GLY A 562 35.88 12.86 -17.56
CA GLY A 562 36.86 12.33 -16.60
C GLY A 562 36.28 11.93 -15.23
N TYR A 563 34.96 11.83 -15.11
CA TYR A 563 34.22 11.47 -13.89
C TYR A 563 33.50 10.12 -14.00
N GLY A 564 33.98 9.20 -14.86
CA GLY A 564 33.34 7.90 -15.11
C GLY A 564 33.17 7.02 -13.85
N ASP A 565 34.15 7.06 -12.94
CA ASP A 565 34.09 6.33 -11.66
C ASP A 565 33.26 7.06 -10.58
N ALA A 566 32.79 8.28 -10.89
CA ALA A 566 32.06 9.17 -9.98
C ALA A 566 30.61 9.42 -10.45
N VAL A 567 30.09 8.59 -11.36
CA VAL A 567 28.68 8.65 -11.76
C VAL A 567 27.80 8.40 -10.54
N PRO A 568 26.89 9.33 -10.17
CA PRO A 568 26.03 9.13 -9.01
C PRO A 568 25.15 7.90 -9.18
N GLN A 569 24.98 7.13 -8.10
CA GLN A 569 24.01 6.05 -8.07
C GLN A 569 22.60 6.63 -8.25
N ALA A 570 21.80 6.07 -9.16
CA ALA A 570 20.44 6.56 -9.43
C ALA A 570 19.40 5.67 -8.76
N VAL A 571 18.52 6.24 -7.95
CA VAL A 571 17.33 5.56 -7.42
C VAL A 571 16.12 6.11 -8.16
N PHE A 572 15.67 5.39 -9.19
CA PHE A 572 14.46 5.73 -9.91
C PHE A 572 13.26 5.28 -9.09
N TRP A 573 12.48 6.26 -8.63
CA TRP A 573 11.33 6.04 -7.76
C TRP A 573 10.05 6.38 -8.50
N ASN A 574 9.36 5.35 -9.01
CA ASN A 574 8.16 5.53 -9.79
C ASN A 574 6.93 5.83 -8.89
N LEU A 575 6.25 6.94 -9.19
CA LEU A 575 5.08 7.43 -8.45
C LEU A 575 3.78 7.38 -9.27
N ARG A 576 3.82 6.99 -10.55
CA ARG A 576 2.64 6.90 -11.40
C ARG A 576 2.77 5.74 -12.39
N GLY A 577 1.65 5.17 -12.80
CA GLY A 577 1.68 4.09 -13.78
C GLY A 577 2.29 4.58 -15.09
N SER A 578 3.34 3.91 -15.54
CA SER A 578 4.04 4.14 -16.81
C SER A 578 4.49 2.80 -17.41
N GLU A 579 4.63 2.74 -18.72
CA GLU A 579 5.21 1.57 -19.42
C GLU A 579 6.74 1.64 -19.50
N SER A 580 7.31 2.78 -19.12
CA SER A 580 8.73 3.09 -19.24
C SER A 580 9.59 2.41 -18.17
N VAL A 581 10.67 1.74 -18.59
CA VAL A 581 11.67 1.16 -17.69
C VAL A 581 13.04 1.80 -17.95
N PRO A 582 13.56 2.64 -17.04
CA PRO A 582 14.81 3.37 -17.28
C PRO A 582 16.03 2.46 -17.51
N VAL A 583 16.08 1.30 -16.85
CA VAL A 583 17.23 0.38 -16.89
C VAL A 583 16.82 -1.09 -16.76
N THR A 584 17.69 -2.00 -17.21
CA THR A 584 17.49 -3.45 -17.04
C THR A 584 17.84 -3.95 -15.63
N ALA A 585 17.35 -5.14 -15.28
CA ALA A 585 17.44 -5.73 -13.94
C ALA A 585 18.87 -5.87 -13.37
N LYS A 586 19.89 -5.94 -14.25
CA LYS A 586 21.30 -6.14 -13.90
C LYS A 586 22.14 -4.87 -13.93
N GLN A 587 21.55 -3.72 -14.24
CA GLN A 587 22.27 -2.45 -14.30
C GLN A 587 22.88 -2.13 -12.93
N LYS A 588 24.20 -2.01 -12.87
CA LYS A 588 24.91 -1.61 -11.64
C LYS A 588 24.79 -0.10 -11.44
N GLY A 589 24.76 0.32 -10.18
CA GLY A 589 24.68 1.72 -9.79
C GLY A 589 23.25 2.28 -9.85
N VAL A 590 22.25 1.41 -10.07
CA VAL A 590 20.86 1.83 -10.21
C VAL A 590 19.94 1.00 -9.34
N ALA A 591 18.92 1.63 -8.78
CA ALA A 591 17.82 0.99 -8.09
C ALA A 591 16.49 1.40 -8.72
N LEU A 592 15.57 0.46 -8.83
CA LEU A 592 14.18 0.69 -9.22
C LEU A 592 13.28 0.50 -8.00
N VAL A 593 12.53 1.52 -7.63
CA VAL A 593 11.61 1.51 -6.48
C VAL A 593 10.29 2.15 -6.93
N SER A 594 9.17 1.81 -6.30
CA SER A 594 7.91 2.49 -6.60
C SER A 594 6.91 2.53 -5.45
N GLY A 595 5.90 3.39 -5.62
CA GLY A 595 4.80 3.58 -4.66
C GLY A 595 5.07 4.68 -3.64
N PHE A 596 4.15 4.86 -2.69
CA PHE A 596 4.13 6.06 -1.83
C PHE A 596 4.73 5.84 -0.43
N SER A 597 5.32 4.67 -0.20
CA SER A 597 5.73 4.24 1.13
C SER A 597 7.12 4.70 1.51
N LYS A 598 7.20 5.47 2.61
CA LYS A 598 8.46 5.79 3.29
C LYS A 598 9.29 4.57 3.67
N ASN A 599 8.67 3.39 3.80
CA ASN A 599 9.38 2.18 4.24
C ASN A 599 10.42 1.72 3.22
N MET A 600 10.27 2.09 1.94
CA MET A 600 11.25 1.76 0.91
C MET A 600 12.57 2.55 1.07
N LEU A 601 12.56 3.69 1.79
CA LEU A 601 13.81 4.41 2.12
C LEU A 601 14.75 3.57 3.00
N LYS A 602 14.20 2.66 3.82
CA LYS A 602 14.98 1.77 4.69
C LYS A 602 15.95 0.88 3.92
N LEU A 603 15.67 0.60 2.65
CA LEU A 603 16.55 -0.20 1.80
C LEU A 603 17.92 0.46 1.58
N PHE A 604 17.99 1.78 1.78
CA PHE A 604 19.16 2.61 1.51
C PHE A 604 19.82 3.21 2.76
N LEU A 605 19.27 2.94 3.96
CA LEU A 605 19.84 3.45 5.22
C LEU A 605 21.12 2.71 5.63
N ASP A 606 21.28 1.45 5.17
CA ASP A 606 22.43 0.60 5.45
C ASP A 606 23.20 0.30 4.16
N GLY A 607 24.44 0.80 4.08
CA GLY A 607 25.44 0.40 3.10
C GLY A 607 25.75 1.42 1.98
N ASP A 608 27.03 1.44 1.60
CA ASP A 608 27.54 2.09 0.38
C ASP A 608 27.54 1.13 -0.83
N ASP A 609 26.85 -0.01 -0.70
CA ASP A 609 26.79 -1.04 -1.73
C ASP A 609 26.28 -0.45 -3.06
N THR A 610 26.88 -0.90 -4.16
CA THR A 610 26.45 -0.52 -5.50
C THR A 610 25.13 -1.25 -5.80
N PRO A 611 23.99 -0.54 -5.88
CA PRO A 611 22.71 -1.21 -6.06
C PRO A 611 22.61 -1.80 -7.47
N SER A 612 21.85 -2.89 -7.58
CA SER A 612 21.22 -3.30 -8.83
C SER A 612 19.71 -3.41 -8.61
N PRO A 613 18.88 -3.19 -9.65
CA PRO A 613 17.43 -3.21 -9.49
C PRO A 613 16.90 -4.52 -8.87
N ARG A 614 17.38 -5.68 -9.35
CA ARG A 614 16.97 -6.97 -8.81
C ARG A 614 17.38 -7.17 -7.35
N ALA A 615 18.61 -6.79 -6.98
CA ALA A 615 19.08 -6.94 -5.60
C ALA A 615 18.29 -6.06 -4.61
N VAL A 616 17.92 -4.84 -5.02
CA VAL A 616 17.08 -3.95 -4.19
C VAL A 616 15.68 -4.53 -4.02
N MET A 617 15.08 -5.08 -5.07
CA MET A 617 13.80 -5.79 -4.97
C MET A 617 13.90 -6.97 -4.00
N ASP A 618 14.91 -7.85 -4.15
CA ASP A 618 15.09 -9.00 -3.29
C ASP A 618 15.28 -8.58 -1.82
N LYS A 619 16.05 -7.52 -1.55
CA LYS A 619 16.18 -6.91 -0.22
C LYS A 619 14.83 -6.47 0.34
N ALA A 620 13.97 -5.86 -0.49
CA ALA A 620 12.63 -5.40 -0.10
C ALA A 620 11.67 -6.53 0.31
N ILE A 621 11.96 -7.79 -0.05
CA ILE A 621 11.13 -8.96 0.23
C ILE A 621 11.87 -10.05 1.04
N SER A 622 12.95 -9.71 1.72
CA SER A 622 13.84 -10.65 2.43
C SER A 622 13.60 -10.76 3.96
N GLY A 623 12.66 -9.99 4.53
CA GLY A 623 12.42 -9.96 5.97
C GLY A 623 11.74 -11.22 6.54
N PRO A 624 11.82 -11.48 7.87
CA PRO A 624 11.29 -12.71 8.50
C PRO A 624 9.79 -12.98 8.27
N MET A 625 9.01 -11.93 8.02
CA MET A 625 7.59 -12.09 7.69
C MET A 625 7.37 -12.79 6.33
N TYR A 626 8.30 -12.62 5.38
CA TYR A 626 8.23 -13.23 4.05
C TYR A 626 8.61 -14.71 4.05
N GLU A 627 9.34 -15.18 5.05
CA GLU A 627 9.69 -16.60 5.24
C GLU A 627 8.48 -17.44 5.65
N LYS A 628 7.45 -16.81 6.24
CA LYS A 628 6.20 -17.48 6.60
C LYS A 628 5.29 -17.78 5.41
N LEU A 629 5.59 -17.22 4.23
CA LEU A 629 4.78 -17.38 3.03
C LEU A 629 5.17 -18.66 2.29
N ALA A 630 4.18 -19.44 1.89
CA ALA A 630 4.38 -20.67 1.12
C ALA A 630 3.45 -20.73 -0.10
N VAL A 631 3.91 -21.29 -1.21
CA VAL A 631 3.09 -21.57 -2.40
C VAL A 631 2.57 -23.00 -2.30
N PHE A 632 1.27 -23.18 -2.51
CA PHE A 632 0.58 -24.46 -2.29
C PHE A 632 -0.03 -25.07 -3.57
N ASP A 633 -0.19 -24.27 -4.62
CA ASP A 633 -0.79 -24.67 -5.90
C ASP A 633 0.25 -24.96 -6.99
#